data_AF-A0A7V4HGC2-F1
#
_entry.id   AF-A0A7V4HGC2-F1
#
_cell.length_a   1.000
_cell.length_b   1.000
_cell.length_c   1.000
_cell.angle_alpha   90.00
_cell.angle_beta   90.00
_cell.angle_gamma   90.00
#
_symmetry.space_group_name_H-M   'P 1'
#
loop_
_entity.id
_entity.type
_entity.pdbx_description
1 polymer ?
#
loop_
_entity_poly.entity_id
_entity_poly.type
_entity_poly.pdbx_seq_one_letter_code
_entity_poly.pdbx_strand_id
1 'polypeptide(L)'
;MAVDLDAQGVGDEAEETTGSFILLNNDDDNDNHADDLADANVIGEGDLVAVSLGLSPALASGSLILESATGGNRIKVWTQASKVTEVALPKTWDVGVDAIPGTLYVEGVALSDNPRDTQLRLRYTKDAFSHADLVCFTVLRIELEPVTIRPDNGVTFPLRNPCAVTQSRDTTFEIQVLPASIADNDIVWSRVNGGIQIKGQNRGRSVCVTGNTVGAAQAQVNIAGYLGPSPTIDMNVLTTATAQLHVYIVRQDDGTGGSWSEADFAAFLNQVNLVYEQAAMRFEVQGQIAFVDHSAWLDLHSANNYQDFRELCSQNSNTGGLEVYLVRTIEGANGLNWSPANAEAGCAIAATGNMRTMAHEFGHGCNLVDVYTTTTLDNSRMREAWLPEDWNNGAGNQYYEGSLTQGVLLQRLLMYGVQSQTKSDIPRGTIHGLDRRNSLGLLPVGLSSLNRNNPHHW
;
A
#
# COMPACT_ATOMS: atom_id res chain seq x y z
N MET A 1 5.19 50.11 -9.18
CA MET A 1 6.15 49.35 -8.37
C MET A 1 5.42 48.08 -8.00
N ALA A 2 5.98 46.93 -8.34
CA ALA A 2 5.41 45.61 -8.08
C ALA A 2 6.39 44.87 -7.17
N VAL A 3 5.84 44.26 -6.13
CA VAL A 3 6.47 43.20 -5.35
C VAL A 3 5.76 41.95 -5.82
N ASP A 4 6.52 40.91 -6.13
CA ASP A 4 6.02 39.65 -6.71
C ASP A 4 6.51 38.49 -5.85
N LEU A 5 5.62 37.57 -5.49
CA LEU A 5 5.95 36.34 -4.81
C LEU A 5 5.18 35.17 -5.40
N ASP A 6 5.77 34.53 -6.41
CA ASP A 6 5.08 33.46 -7.13
C ASP A 6 5.43 32.07 -6.60
N ALA A 7 4.46 31.21 -6.32
CA ALA A 7 4.73 29.79 -6.12
C ALA A 7 4.70 29.02 -7.45
N GLN A 8 5.63 28.08 -7.62
CA GLN A 8 5.72 27.25 -8.80
C GLN A 8 4.36 26.61 -9.13
N GLY A 9 3.93 26.80 -10.38
CA GLY A 9 2.73 26.20 -10.97
C GLY A 9 1.40 26.78 -10.49
N VAL A 10 1.44 27.93 -9.79
CA VAL A 10 0.25 28.76 -9.52
C VAL A 10 0.50 30.13 -10.14
N GLY A 11 -0.46 30.67 -10.88
CA GLY A 11 -0.37 32.03 -11.41
C GLY A 11 -0.94 33.05 -10.43
N ASP A 12 -0.58 34.33 -10.58
CA ASP A 12 -0.93 35.45 -9.68
C ASP A 12 -2.41 35.45 -9.27
N GLU A 13 -3.32 35.19 -10.22
CA GLU A 13 -4.76 35.19 -9.94
C GLU A 13 -5.24 34.06 -9.02
N ALA A 14 -4.42 33.01 -8.87
CA ALA A 14 -4.74 31.77 -8.19
C ALA A 14 -3.96 31.56 -6.88
N GLU A 15 -2.97 32.39 -6.58
CA GLU A 15 -2.07 32.20 -5.43
C GLU A 15 -2.76 32.29 -4.08
N GLU A 16 -3.76 33.16 -3.99
CA GLU A 16 -4.57 33.33 -2.78
C GLU A 16 -5.82 32.45 -2.77
N THR A 17 -6.31 32.04 -3.95
CA THR A 17 -7.62 31.36 -4.11
C THR A 17 -7.51 29.85 -4.25
N THR A 18 -6.50 29.37 -4.98
CA THR A 18 -6.14 27.95 -5.10
C THR A 18 -4.95 27.64 -4.19
N GLY A 19 -3.92 28.48 -4.26
CA GLY A 19 -2.64 28.29 -3.57
C GLY A 19 -1.84 27.12 -4.13
N SER A 20 -0.61 26.98 -3.66
CA SER A 20 0.26 25.86 -4.01
C SER A 20 0.13 24.73 -2.99
N PHE A 21 0.22 23.49 -3.46
CA PHE A 21 0.15 22.30 -2.62
C PHE A 21 1.54 21.69 -2.49
N ILE A 22 1.98 21.48 -1.26
CA ILE A 22 3.31 20.93 -0.92
C ILE A 22 3.08 19.61 -0.19
N LEU A 23 3.85 18.58 -0.52
CA LEU A 23 3.87 17.37 0.30
C LEU A 23 4.49 17.68 1.67
N LEU A 24 3.97 17.01 2.69
CA LEU A 24 4.72 16.86 3.93
C LEU A 24 5.98 16.06 3.59
N ASN A 25 7.15 16.65 3.83
CA ASN A 25 8.43 15.97 3.63
C ASN A 25 8.57 14.91 4.75
N ASN A 26 8.01 13.72 4.52
CA ASN A 26 7.96 12.60 5.46
C ASN A 26 8.33 11.27 4.78
N ASP A 27 9.00 11.36 3.66
CA ASP A 27 9.65 10.29 2.93
C ASP A 27 11.15 10.24 3.25
N ASP A 28 11.89 9.46 2.48
CA ASP A 28 13.31 9.15 2.69
C ASP A 28 13.99 9.07 1.30
N ASP A 29 14.15 10.22 0.66
CA ASP A 29 14.75 10.38 -0.67
C ASP A 29 16.24 10.03 -0.67
N ASN A 30 16.93 10.27 0.45
CA ASN A 30 18.37 10.04 0.58
C ASN A 30 18.75 8.63 1.08
N ASP A 31 17.73 7.79 1.34
CA ASP A 31 17.85 6.39 1.73
C ASP A 31 18.58 6.15 3.08
N ASN A 32 18.50 7.10 4.02
CA ASN A 32 19.15 7.04 5.33
C ASN A 32 18.27 6.50 6.47
N HIS A 33 17.04 6.12 6.16
CA HIS A 33 16.05 5.50 7.05
C HIS A 33 15.38 6.47 8.03
N ALA A 34 15.41 7.76 7.76
CA ALA A 34 14.73 8.81 8.52
C ALA A 34 13.77 9.63 7.63
N ASP A 35 12.89 10.42 8.25
CA ASP A 35 12.17 11.45 7.51
C ASP A 35 13.16 12.53 7.08
N ASP A 36 13.18 12.89 5.80
CA ASP A 36 14.00 13.98 5.29
C ASP A 36 13.70 15.31 6.01
N LEU A 37 12.51 15.46 6.62
CA LEU A 37 12.10 16.55 7.51
C LEU A 37 13.19 17.07 8.47
N ALA A 38 13.96 16.13 9.04
CA ALA A 38 14.98 16.40 10.04
C ALA A 38 16.39 16.56 9.44
N ASP A 39 16.54 16.30 8.14
CA ASP A 39 17.81 16.20 7.46
C ASP A 39 18.25 17.53 6.82
N ALA A 40 19.57 17.65 6.68
CA ALA A 40 20.22 18.71 5.94
C ALA A 40 20.99 18.11 4.77
N ASN A 41 21.05 18.83 3.64
CA ASN A 41 21.78 18.40 2.45
C ASN A 41 21.25 17.08 1.83
N VAL A 42 19.94 17.03 1.58
CA VAL A 42 19.25 15.89 0.97
C VAL A 42 19.50 15.88 -0.55
N ILE A 43 20.10 14.79 -1.06
CA ILE A 43 20.34 14.60 -2.49
C ILE A 43 19.10 13.95 -3.10
N GLY A 44 18.51 14.57 -4.13
CA GLY A 44 17.34 14.02 -4.81
C GLY A 44 15.99 14.52 -4.27
N GLU A 45 16.01 15.37 -3.23
CA GLU A 45 14.84 15.98 -2.58
C GLU A 45 13.75 16.42 -3.58
N GLY A 46 12.59 15.76 -3.49
CA GLY A 46 11.46 15.91 -4.40
C GLY A 46 10.30 16.75 -3.88
N ASP A 47 10.27 17.06 -2.58
CA ASP A 47 9.08 17.60 -1.91
C ASP A 47 9.03 19.13 -1.79
N LEU A 48 10.09 19.82 -2.22
CA LEU A 48 10.18 21.28 -2.13
C LEU A 48 9.55 21.97 -3.35
N VAL A 49 8.77 23.02 -3.08
CA VAL A 49 8.18 23.89 -4.11
C VAL A 49 9.02 25.16 -4.27
N ALA A 50 9.41 25.48 -5.51
CA ALA A 50 10.11 26.74 -5.77
C ALA A 50 9.17 27.95 -5.63
N VAL A 51 9.67 29.04 -5.05
CA VAL A 51 9.01 30.34 -5.01
C VAL A 51 9.90 31.41 -5.63
N SER A 52 9.36 32.23 -6.52
CA SER A 52 10.07 33.31 -7.18
C SER A 52 9.84 34.63 -6.46
N LEU A 53 10.88 35.43 -6.32
CA LEU A 53 10.80 36.74 -5.65
C LEU A 53 11.10 37.84 -6.67
N GLY A 54 10.15 38.77 -6.82
CA GLY A 54 10.23 39.90 -7.73
C GLY A 54 10.14 41.25 -7.04
N LEU A 55 10.92 42.22 -7.55
CA LEU A 55 10.81 43.63 -7.20
C LEU A 55 11.08 44.49 -8.44
N SER A 56 10.05 45.20 -8.92
CA SER A 56 10.12 45.99 -10.15
C SER A 56 9.54 47.41 -10.00
N PRO A 57 10.18 48.46 -10.54
CA PRO A 57 11.52 48.45 -11.15
C PRO A 57 12.61 48.20 -10.10
N ALA A 58 13.85 47.98 -10.54
CA ALA A 58 14.99 47.92 -9.62
C ALA A 58 15.08 49.22 -8.80
N LEU A 59 15.10 49.09 -7.47
CA LEU A 59 15.14 50.21 -6.52
C LEU A 59 16.53 50.30 -5.87
N ALA A 60 16.91 51.51 -5.46
CA ALA A 60 18.24 51.76 -4.89
C ALA A 60 18.29 51.71 -3.35
N SER A 61 17.14 51.65 -2.66
CA SER A 61 17.06 51.63 -1.20
C SER A 61 15.70 51.11 -0.71
N GLY A 62 15.61 50.80 0.59
CA GLY A 62 14.41 50.27 1.25
C GLY A 62 14.69 48.87 1.83
N SER A 63 13.67 48.24 2.39
CA SER A 63 13.77 46.89 2.96
C SER A 63 12.78 45.95 2.29
N LEU A 64 13.27 44.82 1.79
CA LEU A 64 12.44 43.72 1.30
C LEU A 64 12.38 42.64 2.39
N ILE A 65 11.18 42.27 2.81
CA ILE A 65 10.94 41.40 3.95
C ILE A 65 10.14 40.20 3.47
N LEU A 66 10.71 39.00 3.60
CA LEU A 66 9.98 37.74 3.46
C LEU A 66 9.54 37.26 4.86
N GLU A 67 8.26 37.05 5.05
CA GLU A 67 7.69 36.67 6.34
C GLU A 67 6.53 35.69 6.17
N SER A 68 6.33 34.80 7.15
CA SER A 68 5.10 34.03 7.24
C SER A 68 3.98 34.94 7.76
N ALA A 69 2.91 35.11 6.98
CA ALA A 69 1.72 35.82 7.46
C ALA A 69 0.88 34.92 8.39
N THR A 70 0.74 33.64 8.07
CA THR A 70 0.09 32.60 8.88
C THR A 70 0.74 31.24 8.63
N GLY A 71 0.62 30.30 9.57
CA GLY A 71 1.05 28.91 9.36
C GLY A 71 2.56 28.67 9.23
N GLY A 72 3.41 29.63 9.57
CA GLY A 72 4.87 29.51 9.41
C GLY A 72 5.54 28.36 10.17
N ASN A 73 4.87 27.75 11.15
CA ASN A 73 5.34 26.53 11.81
C ASN A 73 5.11 25.25 10.98
N ARG A 74 4.44 25.36 9.83
CA ARG A 74 4.17 24.27 8.89
C ARG A 74 5.09 24.26 7.68
N ILE A 75 5.88 25.30 7.49
CA ILE A 75 6.83 25.39 6.39
C ILE A 75 8.22 25.80 6.86
N LYS A 76 9.23 25.37 6.09
CA LYS A 76 10.57 25.95 6.12
C LYS A 76 10.90 26.51 4.74
N VAL A 77 11.84 27.44 4.70
CA VAL A 77 12.30 28.07 3.45
C VAL A 77 13.80 27.83 3.30
N TRP A 78 14.23 27.48 2.10
CA TRP A 78 15.60 27.09 1.78
C TRP A 78 16.14 27.90 0.60
N THR A 79 17.44 28.14 0.59
CA THR A 79 18.11 28.80 -0.54
C THR A 79 18.23 27.90 -1.77
N GLN A 80 18.14 26.58 -1.58
CA GLN A 80 18.39 25.54 -2.58
C GLN A 80 17.46 24.36 -2.32
N ALA A 81 17.06 23.66 -3.39
CA ALA A 81 16.21 22.47 -3.30
C ALA A 81 16.84 21.35 -2.46
N SER A 82 18.17 21.27 -2.36
CA SER A 82 18.85 20.26 -1.56
C SER A 82 18.98 20.60 -0.06
N LYS A 83 18.17 21.55 0.47
CA LYS A 83 18.11 21.89 1.91
C LYS A 83 19.46 22.23 2.55
N VAL A 84 20.29 23.00 1.86
CA VAL A 84 21.66 23.34 2.33
C VAL A 84 21.66 24.48 3.35
N THR A 85 20.89 25.54 3.10
CA THR A 85 20.83 26.71 4.00
C THR A 85 19.40 27.15 4.18
N GLU A 86 18.92 27.03 5.42
CA GLU A 86 17.60 27.50 5.82
C GLU A 86 17.56 29.04 5.85
N VAL A 87 16.48 29.62 5.34
CA VAL A 87 16.16 31.04 5.41
C VAL A 87 15.21 31.25 6.59
N ALA A 88 15.75 31.63 7.74
CA ALA A 88 14.96 31.94 8.92
C ALA A 88 13.99 33.11 8.66
N LEU A 89 12.70 32.90 8.93
CA LEU A 89 11.65 33.90 8.77
C LEU A 89 11.39 34.65 10.09
N PRO A 90 11.14 35.99 10.06
CA PRO A 90 11.19 36.83 8.87
C PRO A 90 12.64 37.10 8.41
N LYS A 91 12.85 37.12 7.09
CA LYS A 91 14.12 37.50 6.47
C LYS A 91 14.01 38.89 5.88
N THR A 92 14.93 39.78 6.23
CA THR A 92 15.04 41.13 5.65
C THR A 92 16.28 41.22 4.77
N TRP A 93 16.14 41.86 3.61
CA TRP A 93 17.22 42.29 2.74
C TRP A 93 17.17 43.80 2.56
N ASP A 94 18.32 44.45 2.71
CA ASP A 94 18.50 45.88 2.43
C ASP A 94 18.64 46.09 0.91
N VAL A 95 17.60 46.68 0.31
CA VAL A 95 17.54 46.87 -1.15
C VAL A 95 18.65 47.82 -1.60
N GLY A 96 19.39 47.41 -2.64
CA GLY A 96 20.56 48.15 -3.14
C GLY A 96 21.87 47.84 -2.39
N VAL A 97 21.82 47.02 -1.34
CA VAL A 97 22.98 46.56 -0.57
C VAL A 97 23.12 45.04 -0.65
N ASP A 98 22.07 44.32 -0.27
CA ASP A 98 22.08 42.87 -0.20
C ASP A 98 21.80 42.21 -1.55
N ALA A 99 22.40 41.04 -1.76
CA ALA A 99 22.01 40.16 -2.85
C ALA A 99 20.67 39.49 -2.52
N ILE A 100 19.63 39.87 -3.25
CA ILE A 100 18.28 39.32 -3.11
C ILE A 100 18.16 38.09 -4.02
N PRO A 101 17.81 36.90 -3.49
CA PRO A 101 17.61 35.71 -4.31
C PRO A 101 16.38 35.89 -5.20
N GLY A 102 16.48 35.48 -6.47
CA GLY A 102 15.32 35.44 -7.38
C GLY A 102 14.41 34.22 -7.14
N THR A 103 14.93 33.19 -6.47
CA THR A 103 14.19 31.96 -6.17
C THR A 103 14.60 31.42 -4.80
N LEU A 104 13.62 30.94 -4.05
CA LEU A 104 13.77 30.15 -2.83
C LEU A 104 12.95 28.87 -2.95
N TYR A 105 13.06 27.96 -1.99
CA TYR A 105 12.33 26.69 -1.98
C TYR A 105 11.60 26.52 -0.66
N VAL A 106 10.33 26.12 -0.71
CA VAL A 106 9.46 25.95 0.44
C VAL A 106 9.23 24.46 0.68
N GLU A 107 9.45 24.02 1.90
CA GLU A 107 9.27 22.65 2.37
C GLU A 107 8.05 22.59 3.31
N GLY A 108 7.22 21.55 3.19
CA GLY A 108 6.16 21.25 4.15
C GLY A 108 6.67 20.45 5.34
N VAL A 109 6.57 20.99 6.55
CA VAL A 109 7.06 20.37 7.80
C VAL A 109 5.97 19.95 8.79
N ALA A 110 4.73 20.38 8.56
CA ALA A 110 3.56 19.90 9.29
C ALA A 110 2.29 20.08 8.44
N LEU A 111 1.33 19.17 8.57
CA LEU A 111 0.07 19.22 7.81
C LEU A 111 -0.70 20.53 8.05
N SER A 112 -1.31 21.04 6.98
CA SER A 112 -2.36 22.06 7.06
C SER A 112 -3.59 21.52 7.78
N ASP A 113 -4.33 22.38 8.48
CA ASP A 113 -5.67 22.04 9.01
C ASP A 113 -6.73 22.23 7.91
N ASN A 114 -6.58 23.29 7.12
CA ASN A 114 -7.47 23.67 6.03
C ASN A 114 -6.66 24.01 4.77
N PRO A 115 -7.24 23.86 3.58
CA PRO A 115 -6.61 24.37 2.37
C PRO A 115 -6.24 25.85 2.50
N ARG A 116 -5.03 26.22 2.06
CA ARG A 116 -4.49 27.60 2.01
C ARG A 116 -4.30 28.29 3.36
N ASP A 117 -4.15 27.53 4.44
CA ASP A 117 -4.00 28.10 5.79
C ASP A 117 -2.56 28.52 6.15
N THR A 118 -1.61 28.26 5.26
CA THR A 118 -0.21 28.68 5.38
C THR A 118 0.08 29.76 4.36
N GLN A 119 0.69 30.87 4.77
CA GLN A 119 0.86 32.05 3.92
C GLN A 119 2.27 32.60 4.03
N LEU A 120 2.91 32.78 2.88
CA LEU A 120 4.19 33.47 2.76
C LEU A 120 3.95 34.83 2.12
N ARG A 121 4.56 35.88 2.67
CA ARG A 121 4.39 37.26 2.22
C ARG A 121 5.74 37.88 1.93
N LEU A 122 5.88 38.48 0.76
CA LEU A 122 7.00 39.35 0.42
C LEU A 122 6.53 40.80 0.52
N ARG A 123 7.24 41.63 1.27
CA ARG A 123 6.85 43.02 1.52
C ARG A 123 8.02 43.97 1.36
N TYR A 124 7.87 44.96 0.50
CA TYR A 124 8.80 46.09 0.40
C TYR A 124 8.33 47.25 1.28
N THR A 125 9.25 47.85 2.03
CA THR A 125 9.00 49.08 2.80
C THR A 125 10.10 50.12 2.60
N LYS A 126 9.70 51.39 2.53
CA LYS A 126 10.60 52.55 2.56
C LYS A 126 9.84 53.76 3.10
N ASP A 127 10.30 54.34 4.19
CA ASP A 127 9.60 55.42 4.90
C ASP A 127 8.13 55.01 5.19
N ALA A 128 7.16 55.80 4.74
CA ALA A 128 5.72 55.49 4.89
C ALA A 128 5.16 54.59 3.76
N PHE A 129 5.98 54.25 2.75
CA PHE A 129 5.54 53.45 1.61
C PHE A 129 5.69 51.95 1.90
N SER A 130 4.65 51.17 1.61
CA SER A 130 4.65 49.70 1.73
C SER A 130 3.87 49.08 0.58
N HIS A 131 4.41 48.00 0.02
CA HIS A 131 3.72 47.15 -0.95
C HIS A 131 4.06 45.70 -0.63
N ALA A 132 3.12 44.79 -0.80
CA ALA A 132 3.30 43.39 -0.46
C ALA A 132 2.56 42.51 -1.43
N ASP A 133 3.06 41.29 -1.55
CA ASP A 133 2.46 40.21 -2.30
C ASP A 133 2.49 38.91 -1.47
N LEU A 134 1.54 38.02 -1.72
CA LEU A 134 1.22 36.91 -0.83
C LEU A 134 0.82 35.66 -1.61
N VAL A 135 1.43 34.54 -1.23
CA VAL A 135 1.07 33.22 -1.73
C VAL A 135 0.62 32.29 -0.60
N CYS A 136 -0.44 31.53 -0.87
CA CYS A 136 -0.97 30.54 0.06
C CYS A 136 -0.47 29.12 -0.26
N PHE A 137 -0.24 28.33 0.78
CA PHE A 137 0.16 26.93 0.71
C PHE A 137 -0.82 26.02 1.45
N THR A 138 -0.95 24.79 0.95
CA THR A 138 -1.57 23.67 1.65
C THR A 138 -0.53 22.56 1.79
N VAL A 139 -0.13 22.23 3.02
CA VAL A 139 0.76 21.08 3.28
C VAL A 139 -0.10 19.84 3.45
N LEU A 140 0.12 18.83 2.62
CA LEU A 140 -0.75 17.66 2.49
C LEU A 140 0.04 16.34 2.61
N ARG A 141 -0.66 15.23 2.84
CA ARG A 141 -0.11 13.88 2.73
C ARG A 141 -1.00 13.01 1.86
N ILE A 142 -0.38 12.20 0.99
CA ILE A 142 -1.07 11.29 0.09
C ILE A 142 -0.61 9.86 0.39
N GLU A 143 -1.55 8.94 0.55
CA GLU A 143 -1.24 7.51 0.71
C GLU A 143 -2.12 6.69 -0.24
N LEU A 144 -1.51 6.04 -1.22
CA LEU A 144 -2.11 5.08 -2.14
C LEU A 144 -1.29 3.79 -2.06
N GLU A 145 -1.64 2.93 -1.10
CA GLU A 145 -0.96 1.64 -0.91
C GLU A 145 -1.63 0.53 -1.75
N PRO A 146 -0.95 -0.09 -2.73
CA PRO A 146 -1.45 -1.30 -3.39
C PRO A 146 -1.47 -2.52 -2.46
N VAL A 147 -0.51 -2.61 -1.54
CA VAL A 147 -0.48 -3.62 -0.47
C VAL A 147 -1.02 -3.03 0.82
N THR A 148 -2.25 -3.38 1.19
CA THR A 148 -2.97 -2.69 2.25
C THR A 148 -3.81 -3.61 3.13
N ILE A 149 -4.25 -3.08 4.25
CA ILE A 149 -5.18 -3.75 5.17
C ILE A 149 -6.46 -2.92 5.34
N ARG A 150 -6.75 -1.99 4.42
CA ARG A 150 -7.99 -1.22 4.45
C ARG A 150 -9.20 -2.04 3.99
N PRO A 151 -10.40 -1.81 4.53
CA PRO A 151 -10.76 -0.68 5.41
C PRO A 151 -10.48 -0.90 6.92
N ASP A 152 -10.56 -2.12 7.43
CA ASP A 152 -10.58 -2.40 8.88
C ASP A 152 -9.41 -3.30 9.32
N ASN A 153 -8.17 -2.86 9.11
CA ASN A 153 -6.96 -3.61 9.45
C ASN A 153 -6.94 -5.07 8.94
N GLY A 154 -7.49 -5.30 7.75
CA GLY A 154 -7.50 -6.59 7.08
C GLY A 154 -8.59 -7.52 7.58
N VAL A 155 -9.51 -7.02 8.43
CA VAL A 155 -10.58 -7.81 9.05
C VAL A 155 -11.85 -7.83 8.22
N THR A 156 -12.16 -6.73 7.51
CA THR A 156 -13.35 -6.60 6.68
C THR A 156 -13.00 -6.77 5.21
N PHE A 157 -13.79 -7.59 4.50
CA PHE A 157 -13.65 -7.83 3.06
C PHE A 157 -14.84 -7.25 2.26
N PRO A 158 -14.66 -6.96 0.97
CA PRO A 158 -13.40 -7.05 0.21
C PRO A 158 -12.38 -5.97 0.66
N LEU A 159 -11.10 -6.33 0.64
CA LEU A 159 -10.01 -5.36 0.86
C LEU A 159 -10.04 -4.29 -0.23
N ARG A 160 -9.49 -3.13 0.10
CA ARG A 160 -9.28 -2.03 -0.86
C ARG A 160 -8.02 -2.29 -1.69
N ASN A 161 -7.96 -1.68 -2.87
CA ASN A 161 -6.78 -1.70 -3.73
C ASN A 161 -6.28 -3.11 -4.13
N PRO A 162 -7.16 -4.07 -4.45
CA PRO A 162 -6.69 -5.42 -4.77
C PRO A 162 -5.83 -5.47 -6.03
N CYS A 163 -4.94 -6.45 -6.09
CA CYS A 163 -4.03 -6.67 -7.21
C CYS A 163 -4.74 -6.97 -8.55
N ALA A 164 -6.00 -7.42 -8.53
CA ALA A 164 -6.80 -7.66 -9.72
C ALA A 164 -8.25 -7.14 -9.60
N VAL A 165 -8.82 -6.88 -10.77
CA VAL A 165 -10.25 -6.62 -10.96
C VAL A 165 -10.85 -7.79 -11.73
N THR A 166 -11.88 -8.41 -11.18
CA THR A 166 -12.58 -9.49 -11.89
C THR A 166 -13.39 -8.91 -13.05
N GLN A 167 -13.27 -9.50 -14.25
CA GLN A 167 -14.00 -9.06 -15.43
C GLN A 167 -15.52 -9.03 -15.16
N SER A 168 -16.15 -7.93 -15.56
CA SER A 168 -17.57 -7.63 -15.36
C SER A 168 -18.01 -7.53 -13.89
N ARG A 169 -17.06 -7.42 -12.95
CA ARG A 169 -17.35 -7.13 -11.54
C ARG A 169 -16.73 -5.81 -11.11
N ASP A 170 -17.34 -5.26 -10.09
CA ASP A 170 -16.98 -4.00 -9.46
C ASP A 170 -16.02 -4.26 -8.29
N THR A 171 -15.02 -3.39 -8.16
CA THR A 171 -13.99 -3.45 -7.12
C THR A 171 -13.72 -2.05 -6.60
N THR A 172 -13.43 -1.92 -5.30
CA THR A 172 -13.21 -0.61 -4.68
C THR A 172 -11.73 -0.30 -4.55
N PHE A 173 -11.35 0.87 -5.05
CA PHE A 173 -10.03 1.48 -4.86
C PHE A 173 -10.16 2.68 -3.92
N GLU A 174 -9.13 2.91 -3.13
CA GLU A 174 -9.10 3.92 -2.08
C GLU A 174 -7.71 4.58 -1.97
N ILE A 175 -7.74 5.88 -1.70
CA ILE A 175 -6.58 6.72 -1.43
C ILE A 175 -6.84 7.53 -0.15
N GLN A 176 -5.83 7.70 0.69
CA GLN A 176 -5.89 8.68 1.77
C GLN A 176 -5.26 9.99 1.31
N VAL A 177 -5.97 11.09 1.56
CA VAL A 177 -5.48 12.44 1.30
C VAL A 177 -5.78 13.26 2.55
N LEU A 178 -4.72 13.79 3.17
CA LEU A 178 -4.79 14.66 4.33
C LEU A 178 -4.31 16.07 3.97
N PRO A 179 -4.87 17.13 4.58
CA PRO A 179 -5.93 17.07 5.58
C PRO A 179 -7.28 16.62 5.00
N ALA A 180 -8.14 16.08 5.86
CA ALA A 180 -9.48 15.62 5.50
C ALA A 180 -10.38 16.75 4.94
N SER A 181 -10.00 18.01 5.18
CA SER A 181 -10.65 19.21 4.63
C SER A 181 -10.41 19.41 3.13
N ILE A 182 -9.45 18.73 2.51
CA ILE A 182 -9.34 18.66 1.04
C ILE A 182 -10.59 17.96 0.50
N ALA A 183 -11.33 18.66 -0.36
CA ALA A 183 -12.61 18.19 -0.86
C ALA A 183 -12.44 16.96 -1.75
N ASP A 184 -13.37 16.00 -1.64
CA ASP A 184 -13.37 14.83 -2.53
C ASP A 184 -13.50 15.22 -4.01
N ASN A 185 -14.14 16.34 -4.31
CA ASN A 185 -14.19 16.88 -5.67
C ASN A 185 -12.82 17.25 -6.22
N ASP A 186 -11.81 17.49 -5.39
CA ASP A 186 -10.45 17.83 -5.84
C ASP A 186 -9.58 16.60 -6.07
N ILE A 187 -10.08 15.40 -5.71
CA ILE A 187 -9.38 14.13 -5.88
C ILE A 187 -10.01 13.41 -7.07
N VAL A 188 -9.31 13.31 -8.19
CA VAL A 188 -9.86 12.81 -9.46
C VAL A 188 -9.13 11.56 -9.92
N TRP A 189 -9.84 10.45 -9.98
CA TRP A 189 -9.36 9.21 -10.54
C TRP A 189 -9.51 9.21 -12.07
N SER A 190 -8.49 8.71 -12.76
CA SER A 190 -8.54 8.48 -14.20
C SER A 190 -7.87 7.16 -14.56
N ARG A 191 -8.32 6.57 -15.67
CA ARG A 191 -7.66 5.43 -16.28
C ARG A 191 -6.46 5.92 -17.07
N VAL A 192 -5.30 5.32 -16.82
CA VAL A 192 -4.11 5.52 -17.66
C VAL A 192 -4.15 4.58 -18.86
N ASN A 193 -4.30 3.28 -18.61
CA ASN A 193 -4.32 2.25 -19.65
C ASN A 193 -5.19 1.04 -19.25
N GLY A 194 -5.30 0.08 -20.17
CA GLY A 194 -5.95 -1.20 -19.94
C GLY A 194 -7.48 -1.18 -19.97
N GLY A 195 -8.06 -2.35 -19.72
CA GLY A 195 -9.47 -2.63 -19.89
C GLY A 195 -10.33 -2.29 -18.67
N ILE A 196 -10.10 -1.18 -17.96
CA ILE A 196 -10.89 -0.78 -16.78
C ILE A 196 -11.84 0.40 -17.06
N GLN A 197 -12.85 0.55 -16.21
CA GLN A 197 -13.75 1.70 -16.17
C GLN A 197 -13.99 2.14 -14.72
N ILE A 198 -13.83 3.43 -14.43
CA ILE A 198 -14.23 4.03 -13.15
C ILE A 198 -15.73 4.35 -13.22
N LYS A 199 -16.53 3.79 -12.32
CA LYS A 199 -17.99 3.96 -12.28
C LYS A 199 -18.41 5.14 -11.42
N GLY A 200 -19.56 5.73 -11.80
CA GLY A 200 -20.15 6.85 -11.07
C GLY A 200 -19.33 8.13 -11.23
N GLN A 201 -19.18 8.88 -10.13
CA GLN A 201 -18.27 10.01 -10.10
C GLN A 201 -16.83 9.47 -9.97
N ASN A 202 -15.93 9.91 -10.86
CA ASN A 202 -14.52 9.54 -10.81
C ASN A 202 -13.75 10.39 -9.80
N ARG A 203 -14.38 10.74 -8.68
CA ARG A 203 -13.86 11.69 -7.70
C ARG A 203 -13.96 11.15 -6.27
N GLY A 204 -13.09 11.65 -5.41
CA GLY A 204 -13.04 11.37 -3.98
C GLY A 204 -12.01 10.34 -3.56
N ARG A 205 -11.94 10.12 -2.25
CA ARG A 205 -11.01 9.17 -1.62
C ARG A 205 -11.30 7.71 -1.93
N SER A 206 -12.47 7.38 -2.47
CA SER A 206 -12.81 6.02 -2.88
C SER A 206 -13.59 6.00 -4.19
N VAL A 207 -13.25 5.07 -5.08
CA VAL A 207 -13.94 4.87 -6.36
C VAL A 207 -14.22 3.39 -6.62
N CYS A 208 -15.27 3.15 -7.39
CA CYS A 208 -15.61 1.84 -7.91
C CYS A 208 -15.02 1.66 -9.31
N VAL A 209 -14.32 0.56 -9.55
CA VAL A 209 -13.68 0.21 -10.82
C VAL A 209 -14.23 -1.13 -11.32
N THR A 210 -14.61 -1.19 -12.60
CA THR A 210 -15.07 -2.40 -13.29
C THR A 210 -14.05 -2.84 -14.34
N GLY A 211 -13.79 -4.14 -14.41
CA GLY A 211 -12.96 -4.74 -15.44
C GLY A 211 -13.77 -5.07 -16.70
N ASN A 212 -13.45 -4.46 -17.83
CA ASN A 212 -14.11 -4.70 -19.13
C ASN A 212 -13.32 -5.71 -19.99
N THR A 213 -12.01 -5.52 -20.13
CA THR A 213 -11.15 -6.35 -21.00
C THR A 213 -9.97 -6.89 -20.22
N VAL A 214 -9.76 -8.20 -20.31
CA VAL A 214 -8.64 -8.90 -19.66
C VAL A 214 -7.30 -8.34 -20.09
N GLY A 215 -6.39 -8.13 -19.14
CA GLY A 215 -5.06 -7.60 -19.38
C GLY A 215 -4.54 -6.74 -18.23
N ALA A 216 -3.32 -6.25 -18.36
CA ALA A 216 -2.80 -5.22 -17.45
C ALA A 216 -3.61 -3.93 -17.59
N ALA A 217 -3.78 -3.22 -16.48
CA ALA A 217 -4.43 -1.93 -16.41
C ALA A 217 -3.78 -1.07 -15.34
N GLN A 218 -3.95 0.24 -15.46
CA GLN A 218 -3.42 1.22 -14.52
C GLN A 218 -4.42 2.36 -14.34
N ALA A 219 -4.60 2.76 -13.09
CA ALA A 219 -5.32 3.97 -12.71
C ALA A 219 -4.35 4.98 -12.08
N GLN A 220 -4.66 6.26 -12.18
CA GLN A 220 -3.96 7.34 -11.49
C GLN A 220 -4.94 8.23 -10.74
N VAL A 221 -4.42 8.98 -9.77
CA VAL A 221 -5.16 9.98 -9.01
C VAL A 221 -4.52 11.35 -9.23
N ASN A 222 -5.32 12.32 -9.68
CA ASN A 222 -4.92 13.71 -9.77
C ASN A 222 -5.55 14.47 -8.61
N ILE A 223 -4.76 15.22 -7.86
CA ILE A 223 -5.24 16.06 -6.75
C ILE A 223 -5.09 17.51 -7.19
N ALA A 224 -6.18 18.27 -7.19
CA ALA A 224 -6.17 19.65 -7.65
C ALA A 224 -5.15 20.48 -6.85
N GLY A 225 -4.31 21.24 -7.57
CA GLY A 225 -3.24 22.05 -6.99
C GLY A 225 -1.95 21.29 -6.66
N TYR A 226 -1.95 19.96 -6.60
CA TYR A 226 -0.74 19.16 -6.43
C TYR A 226 -0.01 18.98 -7.77
N LEU A 227 1.28 19.31 -7.78
CA LEU A 227 2.11 19.36 -9.00
C LEU A 227 3.15 18.25 -9.08
N GLY A 228 3.31 17.45 -8.03
CA GLY A 228 4.19 16.29 -8.05
C GLY A 228 3.62 15.13 -8.88
N PRO A 229 4.38 14.03 -9.01
CA PRO A 229 3.97 12.87 -9.81
C PRO A 229 2.62 12.32 -9.35
N SER A 230 1.65 12.12 -10.23
CA SER A 230 0.35 11.56 -9.81
C SER A 230 0.52 10.14 -9.20
N PRO A 231 -0.10 9.84 -8.03
CA PRO A 231 -0.21 8.47 -7.53
C PRO A 231 -0.81 7.54 -8.58
N THR A 232 -0.20 6.37 -8.76
CA THR A 232 -0.71 5.33 -9.67
C THR A 232 -0.92 4.02 -8.93
N ILE A 233 -1.83 3.20 -9.45
CA ILE A 233 -2.00 1.81 -9.01
C ILE A 233 -2.14 0.89 -10.21
N ASP A 234 -1.29 -0.12 -10.26
CA ASP A 234 -1.28 -1.15 -11.28
C ASP A 234 -2.15 -2.34 -10.86
N MET A 235 -2.93 -2.85 -11.79
CA MET A 235 -3.82 -4.00 -11.56
C MET A 235 -3.94 -4.88 -12.81
N ASN A 236 -4.49 -6.08 -12.64
CA ASN A 236 -4.86 -6.94 -13.76
C ASN A 236 -6.38 -7.09 -13.84
N VAL A 237 -6.95 -6.90 -15.03
CA VAL A 237 -8.31 -7.38 -15.29
C VAL A 237 -8.22 -8.86 -15.65
N LEU A 238 -8.93 -9.72 -14.92
CA LEU A 238 -8.85 -11.17 -15.06
C LEU A 238 -10.24 -11.80 -15.11
N THR A 239 -10.40 -12.88 -15.88
CA THR A 239 -11.58 -13.76 -15.72
C THR A 239 -11.50 -14.50 -14.39
N THR A 240 -12.63 -14.81 -13.78
CA THR A 240 -12.67 -15.64 -12.56
C THR A 240 -12.03 -17.00 -12.83
N ALA A 241 -11.02 -17.36 -12.02
CA ALA A 241 -10.50 -18.71 -11.95
C ALA A 241 -11.21 -19.49 -10.82
N THR A 242 -11.51 -20.77 -11.05
CA THR A 242 -12.13 -21.64 -10.04
C THR A 242 -11.21 -22.82 -9.77
N ALA A 243 -10.82 -22.95 -8.51
CA ALA A 243 -10.02 -24.05 -7.99
C ALA A 243 -10.93 -25.11 -7.37
N GLN A 244 -10.71 -26.37 -7.73
CA GLN A 244 -11.49 -27.47 -7.19
C GLN A 244 -10.88 -27.97 -5.87
N LEU A 245 -11.70 -28.12 -4.84
CA LEU A 245 -11.33 -28.65 -3.54
C LEU A 245 -11.87 -30.06 -3.36
N HIS A 246 -11.03 -30.95 -2.84
CA HIS A 246 -11.41 -32.28 -2.37
C HIS A 246 -11.24 -32.30 -0.85
N VAL A 247 -12.37 -32.29 -0.14
CA VAL A 247 -12.42 -31.99 1.29
C VAL A 247 -12.73 -33.25 2.09
N TYR A 248 -11.94 -33.48 3.14
CA TYR A 248 -12.03 -34.65 4.00
C TYR A 248 -12.16 -34.21 5.46
N ILE A 249 -13.27 -34.56 6.12
CA ILE A 249 -13.41 -34.41 7.57
C ILE A 249 -12.88 -35.66 8.25
N VAL A 250 -11.83 -35.51 9.06
CA VAL A 250 -11.25 -36.61 9.83
C VAL A 250 -12.06 -36.84 11.12
N ARG A 251 -12.32 -38.11 11.43
CA ARG A 251 -13.16 -38.57 12.54
C ARG A 251 -12.50 -39.74 13.26
N GLN A 252 -13.10 -40.14 14.38
CA GLN A 252 -12.75 -41.37 15.08
C GLN A 252 -13.09 -42.60 14.22
N ASP A 253 -12.52 -43.76 14.56
CA ASP A 253 -12.74 -45.01 13.82
C ASP A 253 -14.21 -45.46 13.79
N ASP A 254 -15.01 -45.04 14.78
CA ASP A 254 -16.44 -45.34 14.86
C ASP A 254 -17.33 -44.34 14.08
N GLY A 255 -16.71 -43.41 13.35
CA GLY A 255 -17.38 -42.36 12.58
C GLY A 255 -17.86 -41.16 13.41
N THR A 256 -17.52 -41.09 14.70
CA THR A 256 -17.87 -39.98 15.60
C THR A 256 -16.69 -39.02 15.82
N GLY A 257 -16.86 -37.98 16.66
CA GLY A 257 -15.74 -37.18 17.16
C GLY A 257 -15.02 -36.28 16.15
N GLY A 258 -15.58 -36.07 14.95
CA GLY A 258 -15.12 -35.05 14.02
C GLY A 258 -15.23 -33.65 14.64
N SER A 259 -14.18 -32.85 14.52
CA SER A 259 -14.12 -31.50 15.11
C SER A 259 -14.57 -30.39 14.15
N TRP A 260 -14.95 -30.77 12.94
CA TRP A 260 -15.49 -29.89 11.90
C TRP A 260 -16.85 -30.41 11.47
N SER A 261 -17.78 -29.48 11.21
CA SER A 261 -18.97 -29.77 10.41
C SER A 261 -18.80 -29.24 8.98
N GLU A 262 -19.59 -29.79 8.06
CA GLU A 262 -19.68 -29.28 6.69
C GLU A 262 -20.10 -27.80 6.66
N ALA A 263 -20.95 -27.39 7.60
CA ALA A 263 -21.42 -26.01 7.72
C ALA A 263 -20.29 -25.05 8.17
N ASP A 264 -19.45 -25.47 9.11
CA ASP A 264 -18.30 -24.67 9.55
C ASP A 264 -17.31 -24.48 8.40
N PHE A 265 -17.03 -25.55 7.66
CA PHE A 265 -16.18 -25.49 6.48
C PHE A 265 -16.75 -24.56 5.41
N ALA A 266 -18.05 -24.67 5.09
CA ALA A 266 -18.70 -23.80 4.11
C ALA A 266 -18.64 -22.31 4.53
N ALA A 267 -18.81 -22.01 5.82
CA ALA A 267 -18.68 -20.66 6.34
C ALA A 267 -17.24 -20.10 6.23
N PHE A 268 -16.23 -20.95 6.44
CA PHE A 268 -14.83 -20.58 6.23
C PHE A 268 -14.51 -20.38 4.75
N LEU A 269 -14.94 -21.31 3.90
CA LEU A 269 -14.71 -21.24 2.45
C LEU A 269 -15.29 -19.95 1.84
N ASN A 270 -16.46 -19.50 2.31
CA ASN A 270 -17.02 -18.22 1.90
C ASN A 270 -16.08 -17.05 2.23
N GLN A 271 -15.48 -17.04 3.43
CA GLN A 271 -14.53 -16.00 3.83
C GLN A 271 -13.20 -16.10 3.08
N VAL A 272 -12.70 -17.31 2.84
CA VAL A 272 -11.51 -17.55 2.00
C VAL A 272 -11.75 -17.00 0.60
N ASN A 273 -12.93 -17.23 0.01
CA ASN A 273 -13.26 -16.69 -1.30
C ASN A 273 -13.28 -15.15 -1.33
N LEU A 274 -13.69 -14.49 -0.25
CA LEU A 274 -13.58 -13.03 -0.14
C LEU A 274 -12.12 -12.53 -0.12
N VAL A 275 -11.18 -13.32 0.41
CA VAL A 275 -9.74 -13.02 0.32
C VAL A 275 -9.28 -13.12 -1.13
N TYR A 276 -9.63 -14.20 -1.82
CA TYR A 276 -9.14 -14.49 -3.18
C TYR A 276 -9.87 -13.74 -4.30
N GLU A 277 -10.95 -13.04 -3.99
CA GLU A 277 -11.53 -12.04 -4.89
C GLU A 277 -10.50 -10.99 -5.31
N GLN A 278 -9.51 -10.69 -4.46
CA GLN A 278 -8.38 -9.81 -4.78
C GLN A 278 -7.61 -10.26 -6.04
N ALA A 279 -7.57 -11.57 -6.29
CA ALA A 279 -6.84 -12.21 -7.40
C ALA A 279 -7.79 -12.78 -8.47
N ALA A 280 -9.05 -12.35 -8.49
CA ALA A 280 -10.11 -12.89 -9.34
C ALA A 280 -10.16 -14.43 -9.31
N MET A 281 -10.07 -15.02 -8.13
CA MET A 281 -10.02 -16.46 -7.92
C MET A 281 -11.03 -16.87 -6.86
N ARG A 282 -11.56 -18.09 -6.99
CA ARG A 282 -12.42 -18.71 -5.99
C ARG A 282 -12.15 -20.21 -5.91
N PHE A 283 -12.57 -20.80 -4.81
CA PHE A 283 -12.49 -22.22 -4.52
C PHE A 283 -13.89 -22.80 -4.38
N GLU A 284 -14.09 -23.99 -4.93
CA GLU A 284 -15.34 -24.74 -4.87
C GLU A 284 -15.10 -26.20 -4.50
N VAL A 285 -15.98 -26.78 -3.68
CA VAL A 285 -15.94 -28.20 -3.37
C VAL A 285 -16.33 -29.01 -4.60
N GLN A 286 -15.46 -29.93 -5.01
CA GLN A 286 -15.74 -30.88 -6.07
C GLN A 286 -16.48 -32.09 -5.49
N GLY A 287 -17.78 -32.15 -5.75
CA GLY A 287 -18.63 -33.24 -5.24
C GLY A 287 -19.07 -33.00 -3.80
N GLN A 288 -19.00 -34.05 -2.97
CA GLN A 288 -19.38 -34.01 -1.56
C GLN A 288 -18.15 -33.96 -0.65
N ILE A 289 -18.30 -33.39 0.54
CA ILE A 289 -17.28 -33.51 1.59
C ILE A 289 -17.23 -34.97 2.02
N ALA A 290 -16.04 -35.57 1.98
CA ALA A 290 -15.80 -36.95 2.36
C ALA A 290 -15.44 -37.05 3.85
N PHE A 291 -15.55 -38.26 4.40
CA PHE A 291 -15.15 -38.56 5.77
C PHE A 291 -14.02 -39.57 5.79
N VAL A 292 -13.05 -39.36 6.67
CA VAL A 292 -11.95 -40.29 6.94
C VAL A 292 -12.04 -40.71 8.40
N ASP A 293 -12.43 -41.96 8.63
CA ASP A 293 -12.60 -42.53 9.96
C ASP A 293 -11.28 -43.19 10.39
N HIS A 294 -10.44 -42.41 11.07
CA HIS A 294 -9.12 -42.86 11.51
C HIS A 294 -8.65 -42.07 12.74
N SER A 295 -8.82 -42.65 13.93
CA SER A 295 -8.61 -41.96 15.21
C SER A 295 -7.21 -41.37 15.36
N ALA A 296 -6.19 -42.02 14.80
CA ALA A 296 -4.80 -41.56 14.89
C ALA A 296 -4.47 -40.35 14.00
N TRP A 297 -5.36 -39.96 13.07
CA TRP A 297 -5.17 -38.79 12.19
C TRP A 297 -6.02 -37.58 12.61
N LEU A 298 -6.81 -37.72 13.68
CA LEU A 298 -7.55 -36.60 14.25
C LEU A 298 -6.61 -35.52 14.82
N ASP A 299 -5.53 -35.96 15.45
CA ASP A 299 -4.52 -35.07 16.02
C ASP A 299 -3.19 -35.36 15.32
N LEU A 300 -2.70 -34.37 14.57
CA LEU A 300 -1.46 -34.50 13.82
C LEU A 300 -0.27 -34.12 14.72
N HIS A 301 0.72 -35.00 14.80
CA HIS A 301 1.86 -34.90 15.69
C HIS A 301 3.11 -34.52 14.90
N SER A 302 3.93 -33.64 15.44
CA SER A 302 5.19 -33.20 14.81
C SER A 302 6.25 -34.32 14.74
N ALA A 303 6.03 -35.43 15.45
CA ALA A 303 6.89 -36.61 15.44
C ALA A 303 7.14 -37.13 14.01
N ASN A 304 8.40 -37.48 13.73
CA ASN A 304 8.85 -37.96 12.42
C ASN A 304 8.44 -37.02 11.25
N ASN A 305 8.41 -35.71 11.51
CA ASN A 305 8.02 -34.69 10.53
C ASN A 305 6.59 -34.91 10.01
N TYR A 306 5.64 -34.96 10.95
CA TYR A 306 4.20 -35.16 10.68
C TYR A 306 3.93 -36.40 9.82
N GLN A 307 4.44 -37.54 10.28
CA GLN A 307 4.28 -38.82 9.56
C GLN A 307 2.79 -39.18 9.37
N ASP A 308 1.97 -38.94 10.39
CA ASP A 308 0.52 -39.14 10.34
C ASP A 308 -0.15 -38.32 9.23
N PHE A 309 0.23 -37.05 9.05
CA PHE A 309 -0.27 -36.21 7.97
C PHE A 309 0.14 -36.74 6.60
N ARG A 310 1.39 -37.20 6.46
CA ARG A 310 1.88 -37.77 5.20
C ARG A 310 1.16 -39.07 4.83
N GLU A 311 0.87 -39.91 5.82
CA GLU A 311 0.07 -41.11 5.65
C GLU A 311 -1.37 -40.76 5.22
N LEU A 312 -1.99 -39.76 5.85
CA LEU A 312 -3.30 -39.25 5.47
C LEU A 312 -3.32 -38.75 4.01
N CYS A 313 -2.33 -37.95 3.59
CA CYS A 313 -2.17 -37.50 2.22
C CYS A 313 -1.99 -38.67 1.24
N SER A 314 -1.17 -39.67 1.59
CA SER A 314 -0.93 -40.82 0.71
C SER A 314 -2.20 -41.63 0.39
N GLN A 315 -3.20 -41.61 1.27
CA GLN A 315 -4.43 -42.37 1.08
C GLN A 315 -5.50 -41.64 0.27
N ASN A 316 -5.47 -40.30 0.26
CA ASN A 316 -6.60 -39.48 -0.19
C ASN A 316 -6.15 -38.36 -1.15
N SER A 317 -5.30 -38.70 -2.12
CA SER A 317 -4.65 -37.72 -2.99
C SER A 317 -4.77 -38.03 -4.48
N ASN A 318 -4.07 -37.27 -5.31
CA ASN A 318 -4.13 -37.34 -6.77
C ASN A 318 -5.55 -37.07 -7.33
N THR A 319 -6.24 -36.09 -6.74
CA THR A 319 -7.64 -35.77 -7.09
C THR A 319 -7.77 -34.87 -8.32
N GLY A 320 -6.68 -34.20 -8.71
CA GLY A 320 -6.68 -33.18 -9.76
C GLY A 320 -7.10 -31.78 -9.30
N GLY A 321 -7.15 -31.57 -7.98
CA GLY A 321 -7.40 -30.27 -7.33
C GLY A 321 -6.62 -30.15 -6.03
N LEU A 322 -7.13 -29.37 -5.07
CA LEU A 322 -6.54 -29.22 -3.74
C LEU A 322 -7.21 -30.16 -2.74
N GLU A 323 -6.42 -31.08 -2.19
CA GLU A 323 -6.81 -31.91 -1.06
C GLU A 323 -6.75 -31.13 0.27
N VAL A 324 -7.87 -31.08 0.98
CA VAL A 324 -8.04 -30.35 2.23
C VAL A 324 -8.51 -31.29 3.33
N TYR A 325 -7.69 -31.45 4.36
CA TYR A 325 -7.96 -32.32 5.50
C TYR A 325 -8.34 -31.51 6.73
N LEU A 326 -9.55 -31.72 7.24
CA LEU A 326 -10.06 -31.04 8.41
C LEU A 326 -9.86 -31.92 9.64
N VAL A 327 -8.89 -31.54 10.47
CA VAL A 327 -8.43 -32.32 11.64
C VAL A 327 -8.78 -31.59 12.94
N ARG A 328 -8.68 -32.29 14.07
CA ARG A 328 -8.94 -31.71 15.40
C ARG A 328 -7.80 -30.80 15.83
N THR A 329 -6.58 -31.32 15.89
CA THR A 329 -5.40 -30.54 16.26
C THR A 329 -4.22 -30.81 15.34
N ILE A 330 -3.30 -29.85 15.28
CA ILE A 330 -1.98 -29.98 14.68
C ILE A 330 -0.99 -29.51 15.74
N GLU A 331 -0.03 -30.34 16.12
CA GLU A 331 0.95 -29.99 17.14
C GLU A 331 1.81 -28.80 16.70
N GLY A 332 1.73 -27.68 17.42
CA GLY A 332 2.55 -26.50 17.14
C GLY A 332 2.09 -25.64 15.95
N ALA A 333 0.96 -25.96 15.31
CA ALA A 333 0.43 -25.19 14.18
C ALA A 333 -1.10 -25.21 14.13
N ASN A 334 -1.68 -24.39 13.24
CA ASN A 334 -3.11 -24.40 12.95
C ASN A 334 -3.42 -24.81 11.51
N GLY A 335 -2.41 -24.76 10.64
CA GLY A 335 -2.43 -25.19 9.25
C GLY A 335 -1.12 -25.91 8.96
N LEU A 336 -1.17 -26.87 8.06
CA LEU A 336 0.00 -27.64 7.65
C LEU A 336 -0.09 -27.97 6.16
N ASN A 337 0.91 -27.56 5.40
CA ASN A 337 1.03 -27.89 3.99
C ASN A 337 2.07 -29.00 3.76
N TRP A 338 1.73 -29.95 2.90
CA TRP A 338 2.67 -30.94 2.39
C TRP A 338 2.54 -31.01 0.86
N SER A 339 3.53 -30.46 0.17
CA SER A 339 3.66 -30.51 -1.29
C SER A 339 5.02 -31.06 -1.67
N PRO A 340 5.19 -32.39 -1.66
CA PRO A 340 6.36 -33.06 -2.22
C PRO A 340 6.40 -32.89 -3.76
N ALA A 341 7.20 -33.68 -4.46
CA ALA A 341 7.19 -33.67 -5.94
C ALA A 341 6.32 -34.82 -6.52
N ASN A 342 5.52 -35.47 -5.66
CA ASN A 342 4.70 -36.63 -5.99
C ASN A 342 3.26 -36.38 -5.52
N ALA A 343 2.32 -37.11 -6.11
CA ALA A 343 0.89 -36.89 -5.92
C ALA A 343 0.35 -37.13 -4.50
N GLU A 344 1.18 -37.33 -3.47
CA GLU A 344 0.80 -37.59 -2.07
C GLU A 344 0.79 -36.28 -1.26
N ALA A 345 0.03 -35.31 -1.76
CA ALA A 345 0.13 -33.92 -1.35
C ALA A 345 -1.21 -33.40 -0.80
N GLY A 346 -1.19 -32.30 -0.05
CA GLY A 346 -2.39 -31.74 0.56
C GLY A 346 -2.10 -30.67 1.61
N CYS A 347 -3.18 -30.10 2.16
CA CYS A 347 -3.11 -29.26 3.34
C CYS A 347 -4.06 -29.74 4.45
N ALA A 348 -3.65 -29.65 5.70
CA ALA A 348 -4.49 -29.89 6.87
C ALA A 348 -4.81 -28.59 7.61
N ILE A 349 -6.04 -28.47 8.10
CA ILE A 349 -6.53 -27.35 8.91
C ILE A 349 -7.03 -27.88 10.25
N ALA A 350 -6.45 -27.39 11.35
CA ALA A 350 -6.89 -27.70 12.71
C ALA A 350 -8.22 -27.00 13.02
N ALA A 351 -9.04 -27.57 13.91
CA ALA A 351 -10.29 -26.94 14.36
C ALA A 351 -10.09 -25.61 15.11
N THR A 352 -8.87 -25.36 15.61
CA THR A 352 -8.45 -24.07 16.19
C THR A 352 -7.98 -23.05 15.15
N GLY A 353 -7.84 -23.46 13.88
CA GLY A 353 -7.53 -22.59 12.76
C GLY A 353 -8.66 -21.62 12.44
N ASN A 354 -8.32 -20.53 11.75
CA ASN A 354 -9.28 -19.54 11.28
C ASN A 354 -9.26 -19.46 9.74
N MET A 355 -10.13 -18.61 9.18
CA MET A 355 -10.22 -18.46 7.72
C MET A 355 -8.89 -18.02 7.08
N ARG A 356 -8.03 -17.26 7.77
CA ARG A 356 -6.73 -16.84 7.26
C ARG A 356 -5.71 -17.96 7.26
N THR A 357 -5.80 -18.87 8.24
CA THR A 357 -5.04 -20.12 8.22
C THR A 357 -5.42 -20.93 6.98
N MET A 358 -6.71 -21.13 6.72
CA MET A 358 -7.17 -21.87 5.54
C MET A 358 -6.78 -21.18 4.22
N ALA A 359 -6.98 -19.86 4.12
CA ALA A 359 -6.58 -19.10 2.94
C ALA A 359 -5.06 -19.17 2.69
N HIS A 360 -4.25 -19.14 3.76
CA HIS A 360 -2.80 -19.27 3.65
C HIS A 360 -2.37 -20.64 3.12
N GLU A 361 -2.94 -21.72 3.65
CA GLU A 361 -2.63 -23.08 3.15
C GLU A 361 -3.06 -23.26 1.69
N PHE A 362 -4.19 -22.66 1.28
CA PHE A 362 -4.60 -22.65 -0.13
C PHE A 362 -3.61 -21.86 -0.99
N GLY A 363 -2.96 -20.84 -0.43
CA GLY A 363 -1.89 -20.09 -1.08
C GLY A 363 -0.74 -20.98 -1.50
N HIS A 364 -0.30 -21.88 -0.62
CA HIS A 364 0.71 -22.89 -0.96
C HIS A 364 0.26 -23.81 -2.09
N GLY A 365 -0.98 -24.30 -2.05
CA GLY A 365 -1.58 -25.06 -3.14
C GLY A 365 -1.70 -24.28 -4.47
N CYS A 366 -1.64 -22.96 -4.40
CA CYS A 366 -1.60 -22.05 -5.53
C CYS A 366 -0.18 -21.53 -5.83
N ASN A 367 0.88 -22.22 -5.40
CA ASN A 367 2.29 -21.89 -5.68
C ASN A 367 2.81 -20.61 -4.99
N LEU A 368 2.16 -20.15 -3.92
CA LEU A 368 2.71 -19.08 -3.09
C LEU A 368 3.59 -19.63 -1.97
N VAL A 369 4.63 -18.89 -1.60
CA VAL A 369 5.57 -19.27 -0.53
C VAL A 369 5.41 -18.41 0.70
N ASP A 370 5.86 -18.91 1.85
CA ASP A 370 5.91 -18.11 3.09
C ASP A 370 6.90 -16.95 3.01
N VAL A 371 6.58 -15.90 3.76
CA VAL A 371 7.50 -14.78 4.05
C VAL A 371 7.55 -14.45 5.54
N TYR A 372 8.72 -14.03 6.03
CA TYR A 372 9.01 -13.79 7.45
C TYR A 372 9.78 -12.49 7.73
N THR A 373 9.75 -12.03 8.99
CA THR A 373 10.34 -10.77 9.48
C THR A 373 11.42 -10.98 10.57
N THR A 374 12.28 -11.99 10.43
CA THR A 374 13.27 -12.32 11.48
C THR A 374 14.35 -11.22 11.60
N THR A 375 15.26 -11.35 12.58
CA THR A 375 16.24 -10.31 12.94
C THR A 375 17.22 -9.94 11.83
N THR A 376 17.33 -10.73 10.76
CA THR A 376 18.21 -10.47 9.62
C THR A 376 17.55 -9.66 8.52
N LEU A 377 16.23 -9.42 8.61
CA LEU A 377 15.53 -8.57 7.66
C LEU A 377 15.94 -7.12 7.90
N ASP A 378 16.30 -6.43 6.82
CA ASP A 378 16.32 -4.97 6.82
C ASP A 378 14.88 -4.47 7.01
N ASN A 379 14.60 -3.97 8.21
CA ASN A 379 13.30 -3.44 8.61
C ASN A 379 13.27 -1.91 8.55
N SER A 380 14.04 -1.31 7.64
CA SER A 380 13.91 0.10 7.29
C SER A 380 12.64 0.35 6.48
N ARG A 381 12.49 1.61 6.04
CA ARG A 381 11.37 2.10 5.25
C ARG A 381 11.27 1.37 3.90
N MET A 382 10.05 1.33 3.36
CA MET A 382 9.73 0.67 2.09
C MET A 382 10.54 1.25 0.93
N ARG A 383 10.89 0.43 -0.07
CA ARG A 383 11.64 0.91 -1.25
C ARG A 383 11.13 0.23 -2.50
N GLU A 384 11.12 0.91 -3.64
CA GLU A 384 10.65 0.35 -4.92
C GLU A 384 11.23 -1.04 -5.22
N ALA A 385 12.53 -1.22 -5.00
CA ALA A 385 13.24 -2.49 -5.25
C ALA A 385 12.70 -3.68 -4.43
N TRP A 386 11.93 -3.44 -3.36
CA TRP A 386 11.38 -4.47 -2.48
C TRP A 386 9.98 -4.93 -2.86
N LEU A 387 9.30 -4.23 -3.76
CA LEU A 387 7.95 -4.56 -4.24
C LEU A 387 7.71 -3.97 -5.64
N PRO A 388 8.52 -4.35 -6.64
CA PRO A 388 8.61 -3.65 -7.93
C PRO A 388 7.31 -3.62 -8.74
N GLU A 389 6.37 -4.53 -8.50
CA GLU A 389 5.06 -4.56 -9.19
C GLU A 389 3.96 -3.82 -8.42
N ASP A 390 4.21 -3.47 -7.16
CA ASP A 390 3.25 -2.85 -6.24
C ASP A 390 3.70 -1.44 -5.82
N TRP A 391 4.76 -0.92 -6.47
CA TRP A 391 5.21 0.44 -6.24
C TRP A 391 4.26 1.43 -6.90
N ASN A 392 3.76 2.38 -6.12
CA ASN A 392 2.94 3.47 -6.64
C ASN A 392 3.90 4.60 -7.10
N ASN A 393 3.70 5.11 -8.30
CA ASN A 393 4.63 6.01 -9.00
C ASN A 393 5.31 7.08 -8.11
N GLY A 394 6.64 7.18 -8.18
CA GLY A 394 7.36 8.14 -7.36
C GLY A 394 8.79 7.83 -6.91
N ALA A 395 9.48 8.83 -6.33
CA ALA A 395 10.76 8.70 -5.62
C ALA A 395 10.58 8.27 -4.13
N GLY A 396 11.66 8.01 -3.41
CA GLY A 396 11.61 7.74 -1.96
C GLY A 396 10.73 6.56 -1.54
N ASN A 397 9.84 6.76 -0.56
CA ASN A 397 8.86 5.78 -0.04
C ASN A 397 7.50 5.80 -0.75
N GLN A 398 7.35 6.64 -1.77
CA GLN A 398 6.20 7.52 -1.76
C GLN A 398 4.84 6.84 -2.04
N TYR A 399 3.80 7.55 -1.59
CA TYR A 399 2.42 7.15 -1.31
C TYR A 399 2.18 5.87 -0.51
N TYR A 400 3.21 5.26 0.06
CA TYR A 400 3.04 4.51 1.30
C TYR A 400 3.07 5.45 2.51
N GLU A 401 2.53 5.02 3.64
CA GLU A 401 2.70 5.73 4.91
C GLU A 401 4.21 5.90 5.21
N GLY A 402 4.68 7.12 5.47
CA GLY A 402 6.12 7.40 5.59
C GLY A 402 6.84 6.60 6.68
N SER A 403 6.14 6.24 7.76
CA SER A 403 6.66 5.39 8.84
C SER A 403 6.54 3.88 8.56
N LEU A 404 5.99 3.46 7.42
CA LEU A 404 5.82 2.05 7.10
C LEU A 404 7.16 1.38 6.83
N THR A 405 7.47 0.36 7.63
CA THR A 405 8.67 -0.45 7.43
C THR A 405 8.36 -1.73 6.66
N GLN A 406 9.39 -2.33 6.06
CA GLN A 406 9.26 -3.62 5.36
C GLN A 406 8.63 -4.70 6.24
N GLY A 407 9.07 -4.83 7.48
CA GLY A 407 8.55 -5.84 8.40
C GLY A 407 7.10 -5.61 8.82
N VAL A 408 6.60 -4.38 8.83
CA VAL A 408 5.17 -4.11 9.04
C VAL A 408 4.38 -4.45 7.78
N LEU A 409 4.88 -4.12 6.58
CA LEU A 409 4.24 -4.50 5.32
C LEU A 409 4.15 -6.02 5.17
N LEU A 410 5.22 -6.77 5.49
CA LEU A 410 5.22 -8.23 5.40
C LEU A 410 4.13 -8.88 6.27
N GLN A 411 3.77 -8.30 7.41
CA GLN A 411 2.70 -8.79 8.28
C GLN A 411 1.28 -8.60 7.70
N ARG A 412 1.13 -7.78 6.66
CA ARG A 412 -0.14 -7.57 5.92
C ARG A 412 -0.41 -8.70 4.93
N LEU A 413 0.64 -9.35 4.44
CA LEU A 413 0.56 -10.34 3.36
C LEU A 413 -0.13 -11.63 3.84
N LEU A 414 -1.01 -12.18 3.02
CA LEU A 414 -1.66 -13.49 3.26
C LEU A 414 -0.63 -14.58 3.56
N MET A 415 0.51 -14.53 2.88
CA MET A 415 1.60 -15.50 2.99
C MET A 415 2.59 -15.20 4.13
N TYR A 416 2.27 -14.27 5.03
CA TYR A 416 3.06 -14.14 6.26
C TYR A 416 2.99 -15.44 7.06
N GLY A 417 4.15 -16.08 7.24
CA GLY A 417 4.26 -17.44 7.79
C GLY A 417 4.10 -17.53 9.31
N VAL A 418 3.77 -16.41 9.97
CA VAL A 418 3.47 -16.33 11.40
C VAL A 418 2.00 -15.94 11.59
N GLN A 419 1.39 -16.45 12.67
CA GLN A 419 0.04 -16.04 13.09
C GLN A 419 -0.05 -14.51 13.20
N SER A 420 -0.94 -13.92 12.41
CA SER A 420 -1.25 -12.49 12.43
C SER A 420 -2.75 -12.28 12.19
N GLN A 421 -3.31 -11.23 12.77
CA GLN A 421 -4.71 -10.85 12.52
C GLN A 421 -4.87 -10.09 11.20
N THR A 422 -3.77 -9.58 10.63
CA THR A 422 -3.75 -8.70 9.45
C THR A 422 -3.27 -9.38 8.17
N LYS A 423 -2.83 -10.65 8.22
CA LYS A 423 -2.34 -11.42 7.05
C LYS A 423 -3.46 -11.74 6.06
N SER A 424 -3.75 -10.82 5.15
CA SER A 424 -4.94 -10.90 4.30
C SER A 424 -4.76 -10.33 2.90
N ASP A 425 -3.72 -9.54 2.67
CA ASP A 425 -3.45 -8.92 1.38
C ASP A 425 -2.75 -9.90 0.42
N ILE A 426 -3.17 -9.91 -0.85
CA ILE A 426 -2.45 -10.60 -1.92
C ILE A 426 -1.85 -9.52 -2.82
N PRO A 427 -0.51 -9.33 -2.79
CA PRO A 427 0.14 -8.32 -3.63
C PRO A 427 0.05 -8.72 -5.09
N ARG A 428 0.32 -7.78 -5.99
CA ARG A 428 0.42 -8.07 -7.41
C ARG A 428 1.64 -8.93 -7.72
N GLY A 429 2.78 -8.60 -7.11
CA GLY A 429 4.06 -9.20 -7.45
C GLY A 429 4.76 -9.98 -6.37
N THR A 430 6.07 -10.15 -6.58
CA THR A 430 6.99 -10.64 -5.57
C THR A 430 7.31 -9.55 -4.55
N ILE A 431 7.48 -9.93 -3.29
CA ILE A 431 7.85 -9.00 -2.21
C ILE A 431 9.18 -9.44 -1.59
N HIS A 432 10.05 -8.49 -1.29
CA HIS A 432 11.34 -8.74 -0.66
C HIS A 432 11.15 -9.17 0.80
N GLY A 433 11.72 -10.31 1.18
CA GLY A 433 11.61 -10.82 2.54
C GLY A 433 12.42 -12.08 2.72
N LEU A 434 12.24 -12.70 3.88
CA LEU A 434 12.93 -13.94 4.23
C LEU A 434 12.02 -15.14 3.99
N ASP A 435 12.56 -16.19 3.36
CA ASP A 435 11.89 -17.48 3.25
C ASP A 435 12.02 -18.29 4.57
N ARG A 436 11.42 -19.49 4.61
CA ARG A 436 11.47 -20.38 5.80
C ARG A 436 12.88 -20.85 6.18
N ARG A 437 13.87 -20.67 5.31
CA ARG A 437 15.28 -21.03 5.53
C ARG A 437 16.11 -19.79 5.91
N ASN A 438 15.47 -18.65 6.17
CA ASN A 438 16.10 -17.35 6.37
C ASN A 438 16.93 -16.88 5.15
N SER A 439 16.57 -17.29 3.94
CA SER A 439 17.14 -16.76 2.71
C SER A 439 16.41 -15.48 2.32
N LEU A 440 17.15 -14.39 2.08
CA LEU A 440 16.61 -13.10 1.68
C LEU A 440 16.43 -13.03 0.15
N GLY A 441 15.31 -12.47 -0.31
CA GLY A 441 15.09 -12.24 -1.73
C GLY A 441 13.66 -11.78 -2.06
N LEU A 442 13.38 -11.58 -3.34
CA LEU A 442 12.02 -11.36 -3.85
C LEU A 442 11.27 -12.69 -3.86
N LEU A 443 10.26 -12.82 -2.99
CA LEU A 443 9.52 -14.06 -2.79
C LEU A 443 8.20 -14.07 -3.56
N PRO A 444 7.82 -15.21 -4.17
CA PRO A 444 6.56 -15.38 -4.89
C PRO A 444 5.36 -15.47 -3.94
N VAL A 445 4.89 -14.30 -3.47
CA VAL A 445 3.78 -14.17 -2.51
C VAL A 445 2.52 -13.54 -3.12
N GLY A 446 2.59 -13.10 -4.38
CA GLY A 446 1.53 -12.35 -5.06
C GLY A 446 0.98 -12.99 -6.32
N LEU A 447 0.06 -12.26 -6.96
CA LEU A 447 -0.68 -12.66 -8.16
C LEU A 447 0.20 -13.12 -9.31
N SER A 448 1.38 -12.50 -9.52
CA SER A 448 2.29 -12.85 -10.62
C SER A 448 2.83 -14.29 -10.53
N SER A 449 2.82 -14.88 -9.33
CA SER A 449 3.26 -16.25 -9.07
C SER A 449 2.13 -17.21 -8.69
N LEU A 450 0.91 -16.67 -8.49
CA LEU A 450 -0.27 -17.43 -8.11
C LEU A 450 -0.73 -18.34 -9.26
N ASN A 451 -0.65 -19.65 -9.05
CA ASN A 451 -1.21 -20.63 -9.98
C ASN A 451 -2.74 -20.64 -9.87
N ARG A 452 -3.40 -19.93 -10.79
CA ARG A 452 -4.86 -19.81 -10.86
C ARG A 452 -5.54 -20.91 -11.69
N ASN A 453 -4.81 -21.52 -12.64
CA ASN A 453 -5.43 -22.36 -13.68
C ASN A 453 -5.44 -23.84 -13.32
N ASN A 454 -4.50 -24.29 -12.50
CA ASN A 454 -4.46 -25.68 -12.05
C ASN A 454 -3.90 -25.75 -10.63
N PRO A 455 -4.58 -25.21 -9.61
CA PRO A 455 -4.12 -25.29 -8.23
C PRO A 455 -4.16 -26.75 -7.77
N HIS A 456 -3.03 -27.26 -7.33
CA HIS A 456 -2.89 -28.59 -6.76
C HIS A 456 -1.66 -28.59 -5.86
N HIS A 457 -1.67 -29.48 -4.88
CA HIS A 457 -0.46 -29.80 -4.15
C HIS A 457 0.34 -30.80 -5.02
N TRP A 458 1.59 -30.49 -5.33
CA TRP A 458 2.45 -31.26 -6.25
C TRP A 458 2.96 -32.56 -5.65
#